data_AF-A0A645BKG2-F1
#
_entry.id   AF-A0A645BKG2-F1
#
_cell.length_a   1.000
_cell.length_b   1.000
_cell.length_c   1.000
_cell.angle_alpha   90.00
_cell.angle_beta   90.00
_cell.angle_gamma   90.00
#
_symmetry.space_group_name_H-M   'P 1'
#
loop_
_entity.id
_entity.type
_entity.pdbx_description
1 polymer ?
#
loop_
_entity_poly.entity_id
_entity_poly.type
_entity_poly.pdbx_seq_one_letter_code
_entity_poly.pdbx_strand_id
1 'polypeptide(L)' 'MVHLNVPMMQQPEAYIGSAHTLFDEKGDLLSEDTRHFLKNYMDAYASWVNNF' A
#
# COMPACT_ATOMS: atom_id res chain seq x y z
N MET A 1 2.64 17.06 16.67
CA MET A 1 1.72 17.29 15.54
C MET A 1 1.73 18.80 15.26
N VAL A 2 2.46 19.26 14.24
CA VAL A 2 2.80 20.69 14.09
C VAL A 2 2.60 21.28 12.68
N HIS A 3 2.17 20.50 11.67
CA HIS A 3 2.03 21.06 10.31
C HIS A 3 0.72 20.70 9.59
N LEU A 4 0.11 19.53 9.83
CA LEU A 4 -1.17 19.14 9.22
C LEU A 4 -2.20 18.53 10.19
N ASN A 5 -1.80 18.13 11.41
CA ASN A 5 -2.65 17.44 12.40
C ASN A 5 -3.48 16.28 11.84
N VAL A 6 -2.95 15.57 10.85
CA VAL A 6 -3.59 14.38 10.28
C VAL A 6 -3.00 13.11 10.92
N PRO A 7 -3.85 12.11 11.20
CA PRO A 7 -3.36 10.81 11.63
C PRO A 7 -2.64 10.10 10.48
N MET A 8 -1.59 9.36 10.80
CA MET A 8 -0.78 8.63 9.82
C MET A 8 -0.55 7.19 10.28
N MET A 9 -0.82 6.23 9.40
CA MET A 9 -0.49 4.83 9.63
C MET A 9 1.04 4.68 9.64
N GLN A 10 1.62 4.28 10.77
CA GLN A 10 3.07 4.14 10.90
C GLN A 10 3.61 2.86 10.25
N GLN A 11 2.83 1.78 10.24
CA GLN A 11 3.20 0.48 9.70
C GLN A 11 1.96 -0.23 9.14
N PRO A 12 2.12 -1.12 8.14
CA PRO A 12 3.37 -1.45 7.44
C PRO A 12 3.88 -0.31 6.54
N GLU A 13 5.18 -0.25 6.30
CA GLU A 13 5.78 0.57 5.23
C GLU A 13 5.70 -0.13 3.88
N ALA A 14 5.43 0.62 2.80
CA ALA A 14 5.36 0.07 1.44
C ALA A 14 6.37 0.74 0.50
N TYR A 15 7.50 0.06 0.26
CA TYR A 15 8.46 0.44 -0.78
C TYR A 15 8.26 -0.44 -2.01
N ILE A 16 7.95 0.20 -3.15
CA ILE A 16 7.72 -0.51 -4.42
C ILE A 16 8.86 -0.17 -5.37
N GLY A 17 9.78 -1.11 -5.54
CA GLY A 17 10.85 -1.02 -6.53
C GLY A 17 10.37 -1.43 -7.93
N SER A 18 11.02 -0.90 -8.97
CA SER A 18 10.76 -1.27 -10.37
C SER A 18 9.28 -1.30 -10.76
N ALA A 19 8.47 -0.37 -10.26
CA ALA A 19 7.01 -0.39 -10.46
C ALA A 19 6.58 -0.52 -11.93
N HIS A 20 7.36 0.07 -12.85
CA HIS A 20 7.14 -0.04 -14.30
C HIS A 20 7.15 -1.47 -14.87
N THR A 21 7.74 -2.44 -14.17
CA THR A 21 7.76 -3.85 -14.59
C THR A 21 6.68 -4.69 -13.92
N LEU A 22 5.91 -4.11 -12.98
CA LEU A 22 4.91 -4.85 -12.19
C LEU A 22 3.53 -4.86 -12.85
N PHE A 23 3.31 -4.01 -13.85
CA PHE A 23 2.04 -3.85 -14.54
C PHE A 23 2.20 -4.14 -16.03
N ASP A 24 1.15 -4.69 -16.63
CA ASP A 24 1.05 -4.82 -18.09
C ASP A 24 0.61 -3.49 -18.75
N GLU A 25 0.47 -3.50 -20.07
CA GLU A 25 0.04 -2.32 -20.83
C GLU A 25 -1.40 -1.86 -20.52
N LYS A 26 -2.22 -2.72 -19.91
CA LYS A 26 -3.59 -2.42 -19.48
C LYS A 26 -3.64 -1.90 -18.04
N GLY A 27 -2.52 -1.95 -17.32
CA GLY A 27 -2.42 -1.59 -15.92
C GLY A 27 -2.73 -2.73 -14.95
N ASP A 28 -2.82 -3.98 -15.44
CA ASP A 28 -3.04 -5.15 -14.60
C ASP A 28 -1.71 -5.61 -13.97
N LEU A 29 -1.76 -5.98 -12.69
CA LEU A 29 -0.60 -6.53 -11.99
C LEU A 29 -0.17 -7.88 -12.58
N LEU A 30 1.10 -7.97 -12.96
CA LEU A 30 1.72 -9.17 -13.53
C LEU A 30 2.13 -10.20 -12.47
N SER A 31 2.46 -9.74 -11.25
CA SER A 31 3.01 -10.57 -10.18
C SER A 31 1.98 -10.82 -9.07
N GLU A 32 1.71 -12.10 -8.79
CA GLU A 32 0.84 -12.51 -7.69
C GLU A 32 1.45 -12.20 -6.31
N ASP A 33 2.78 -12.23 -6.18
CA ASP A 33 3.46 -11.83 -4.94
C ASP A 33 3.25 -10.35 -4.65
N THR A 34 3.37 -9.51 -5.68
CA THR A 34 3.08 -8.07 -5.57
C THR A 34 1.62 -7.84 -5.22
N ARG A 35 0.70 -8.60 -5.83
CA ARG A 35 -0.73 -8.54 -5.50
C ARG A 35 -0.97 -8.90 -4.03
N HIS A 36 -0.33 -9.94 -3.52
CA HIS A 36 -0.47 -10.34 -2.12
C HIS A 36 0.10 -9.28 -1.16
N PHE A 37 1.28 -8.72 -1.47
CA PHE A 37 1.87 -7.63 -0.70
C PHE A 37 0.95 -6.40 -0.61
N LEU A 38 0.43 -5.93 -1.76
CA LEU A 38 -0.46 -4.77 -1.81
C LEU A 38 -1.78 -5.05 -1.07
N LYS A 39 -2.30 -6.28 -1.18
CA LYS A 39 -3.48 -6.69 -0.42
C LYS A 39 -3.25 -6.60 1.08
N ASN A 40 -2.15 -7.15 1.59
CA ASN A 40 -1.82 -7.09 3.01
C ASN A 40 -1.66 -5.65 3.51
N TYR A 41 -1.06 -4.77 2.70
CA TYR A 41 -0.97 -3.35 3.01
C TYR A 41 -2.35 -2.69 3.10
N MET A 42 -3.23 -2.95 2.13
CA MET A 42 -4.59 -2.41 2.13
C MET A 42 -5.44 -2.95 3.29
N ASP A 43 -5.27 -4.22 3.66
CA ASP A 43 -5.94 -4.81 4.82
C ASP A 43 -5.48 -4.14 6.13
N ALA A 44 -4.17 -3.88 6.27
CA ALA A 44 -3.63 -3.14 7.40
C ALA A 44 -4.15 -1.69 7.44
N TYR A 45 -4.21 -1.03 6.29
CA TYR A 45 -4.76 0.33 6.17
C TYR A 45 -6.24 0.38 6.54
N ALA A 46 -7.06 -0.56 6.05
CA ALA A 46 -8.47 -0.66 6.40
C ALA A 46 -8.67 -0.87 7.90
N SER A 47 -7.88 -1.76 8.52
CA SER A 47 -7.88 -1.96 9.97
C SER A 47 -7.47 -0.69 10.72
N TRP A 48 -6.43 0.00 10.25
CA TRP A 48 -5.98 1.24 10.86
C TRP A 48 -7.04 2.33 10.81
N VAL A 49 -7.68 2.57 9.66
CA VAL A 49 -8.75 3.57 9.52
C VAL A 49 -9.96 3.25 10.41
N ASN A 50 -10.32 1.96 10.56
CA ASN A 50 -11.46 1.56 11.38
C ASN A 50 -11.20 1.67 12.89
N ASN A 51 -9.93 1.59 13.32
CA ASN A 51 -9.54 1.62 14.73
C ASN A 51 -8.96 2.98 15.17
N PHE A 52 -8.86 3.94 14.24
CA PHE A 52 -8.43 5.30 14.50
C PHE A 52 -9.63 6.21 14.77
#